data_AF-A0A8B8CDC4-F1
#
_entry.id   AF-A0A8B8CDC4-F1
#
_cell.length_a   1.000
_cell.length_b   1.000
_cell.length_c   1.000
_cell.angle_alpha   90.00
_cell.angle_beta   90.00
_cell.angle_gamma   90.00
#
_symmetry.space_group_name_H-M   'P 1'
#
loop_
_entity.id
_entity.type
_entity.pdbx_description
1 polymer ?
#
loop_
_entity_poly.entity_id
_entity_poly.type
_entity_poly.pdbx_seq_one_letter_code
_entity_poly.pdbx_strand_id
1 'polypeptide(L)'
;MASTHELKDVIKETLENRGSLGQIKARIRAEVFSALDDQSEVKPPLSNENMIINELIREYLDFNKYKYSSSVLVAESGQPKSPLDREFLSKELNIREDYRSKSVPLLYGIISNYLRENRPSSPSRQRPHGAFLQQLESELDTEQGPFVVMGGKR
;
A
#
# COMPACT_ATOMS: atom_id res chain seq x y z
N MET A 1 -5.20 -34.66 -26.23
CA MET A 1 -4.41 -35.06 -25.05
C MET A 1 -3.69 -33.80 -24.60
N ALA A 2 -4.04 -33.21 -23.45
CA ALA A 2 -3.39 -31.99 -22.99
C ALA A 2 -1.88 -32.25 -22.84
N SER A 3 -1.06 -31.38 -23.40
CA SER A 3 0.39 -31.55 -23.31
C SER A 3 0.84 -31.32 -21.87
N THR A 4 1.94 -31.96 -21.46
CA THR A 4 2.54 -31.74 -20.14
C THR A 4 2.91 -30.27 -19.90
N HIS A 5 3.14 -29.52 -20.98
CA HIS A 5 3.43 -28.09 -20.93
C HIS A 5 2.18 -27.25 -20.59
N GLU A 6 1.05 -27.54 -21.24
CA GLU A 6 -0.24 -26.87 -20.97
C GLU A 6 -0.68 -27.10 -19.52
N LEU A 7 -0.49 -28.33 -19.00
CA LEU A 7 -0.82 -28.63 -17.61
C LEU A 7 0.04 -27.84 -16.63
N LYS A 8 1.34 -27.67 -16.93
CA LYS A 8 2.26 -26.86 -16.12
C LYS A 8 1.85 -25.38 -16.10
N ASP A 9 1.44 -24.84 -17.23
CA ASP A 9 1.04 -23.44 -17.35
C ASP A 9 -0.27 -23.18 -16.59
N VAL A 10 -1.25 -24.08 -16.70
CA VAL A 10 -2.51 -24.01 -15.93
C VAL A 10 -2.25 -24.06 -14.42
N ILE A 11 -1.34 -24.93 -13.95
CA ILE A 11 -0.97 -25.01 -12.53
C ILE A 11 -0.30 -23.70 -12.08
N LYS A 12 0.62 -23.17 -12.88
CA LYS A 12 1.31 -21.91 -12.58
C LYS A 12 0.31 -20.76 -12.46
N GLU A 13 -0.57 -20.61 -13.45
CA GLU A 13 -1.62 -19.59 -13.45
C GLU A 13 -2.57 -19.74 -12.25
N THR A 14 -2.95 -20.98 -11.93
CA THR A 14 -3.78 -21.27 -10.75
C THR A 14 -3.09 -20.85 -9.45
N LEU A 15 -1.80 -21.15 -9.30
CA LEU A 15 -1.03 -20.77 -8.10
C LEU A 15 -0.75 -19.26 -8.04
N GLU A 16 -0.63 -18.59 -9.19
CA GLU A 16 -0.52 -17.13 -9.31
C GLU A 16 -1.84 -16.45 -8.90
N ASN A 17 -2.98 -16.91 -9.42
CA ASN A 17 -4.31 -16.38 -9.11
C ASN A 17 -4.72 -16.61 -7.64
N ARG A 18 -4.41 -17.78 -7.09
CA ARG A 18 -4.58 -18.05 -5.65
C ARG A 18 -3.59 -17.29 -4.78
N GLY A 19 -2.54 -16.75 -5.39
CA GLY A 19 -1.52 -15.98 -4.70
C GLY A 19 -0.41 -16.77 -4.01
N SER A 20 -0.55 -18.09 -3.91
CA SER A 20 0.43 -18.98 -3.29
C SER A 20 1.80 -18.88 -3.96
N LEU A 21 1.85 -18.76 -5.30
CA LEU A 21 3.11 -18.60 -6.02
C LEU A 21 3.75 -17.22 -5.76
N GLY A 22 2.94 -16.17 -5.61
CA GLY A 22 3.42 -14.84 -5.22
C GLY A 22 4.03 -14.85 -3.82
N GLN A 23 3.41 -15.53 -2.87
CA GLN A 23 3.89 -15.67 -1.50
C GLN A 23 5.23 -16.42 -1.44
N ILE A 24 5.35 -17.51 -2.18
CA ILE A 24 6.59 -18.29 -2.27
C ILE A 24 7.71 -17.44 -2.87
N LYS A 25 7.45 -16.74 -3.99
CA LYS A 25 8.43 -15.85 -4.63
C LYS A 25 8.88 -14.74 -3.68
N ALA A 26 7.95 -14.12 -2.93
CA ALA A 26 8.25 -13.08 -1.96
C ALA A 26 9.14 -13.59 -0.83
N ARG A 27 8.83 -14.77 -0.29
CA ARG A 27 9.65 -15.41 0.74
C ARG A 27 11.05 -15.75 0.23
N ILE A 28 11.15 -16.28 -0.98
CA ILE A 28 12.45 -16.55 -1.62
C ILE A 28 13.24 -15.24 -1.76
N ARG A 29 12.61 -14.16 -2.23
CA ARG A 29 13.28 -12.85 -2.32
C ARG A 29 13.80 -12.40 -0.98
N ALA A 30 12.97 -12.44 0.06
CA ALA A 30 13.39 -12.07 1.41
C ALA A 30 14.57 -12.91 1.91
N GLU A 31 14.53 -14.23 1.71
CA GLU A 31 15.61 -15.14 2.12
C GLU A 31 16.90 -14.91 1.32
N VAL A 32 16.79 -14.70 0.01
CA VAL A 32 17.93 -14.39 -0.86
C VAL A 32 18.54 -13.05 -0.49
N PHE A 33 17.72 -12.02 -0.25
CA PHE A 33 18.21 -10.73 0.24
C PHE A 33 18.90 -10.89 1.60
N SER A 34 18.31 -11.62 2.54
CA SER A 34 18.93 -11.88 3.84
C SER A 34 20.24 -12.65 3.74
N ALA A 35 20.38 -13.57 2.78
CA ALA A 35 21.59 -14.36 2.57
C ALA A 35 22.69 -13.59 1.81
N LEU A 36 22.29 -12.61 0.98
CA LEU A 36 23.20 -11.71 0.27
C LEU A 36 23.55 -10.46 1.08
N ASP A 37 22.87 -10.22 2.20
CA ASP A 37 23.04 -9.04 3.05
C ASP A 37 24.48 -9.01 3.57
N ASP A 38 25.31 -8.19 2.93
CA ASP A 38 26.70 -8.00 3.28
C ASP A 38 26.72 -7.22 4.60
N GLN A 39 27.04 -7.90 5.70
CA GLN A 39 27.08 -7.34 7.07
C GLN A 39 28.05 -6.13 7.22
N SER A 40 28.74 -5.77 6.14
CA SER A 40 29.57 -4.56 6.03
C SER A 40 28.75 -3.27 5.90
N GLU A 41 27.51 -3.33 5.40
CA GLU A 41 26.59 -2.19 5.37
C GLU A 41 25.72 -2.17 6.64
N VAL A 42 26.06 -1.30 7.59
CA VAL A 42 25.24 -1.09 8.79
C VAL A 42 23.95 -0.39 8.37
N LYS A 43 22.88 -1.18 8.22
CA LYS A 43 21.55 -0.63 8.01
C LYS A 43 21.23 0.41 9.08
N PRO A 44 20.72 1.61 8.71
CA PRO A 44 20.32 2.60 9.69
C PRO A 44 19.31 1.99 10.67
N PRO A 45 19.43 2.25 11.98
CA PRO A 45 18.46 1.76 12.94
C PRO A 45 17.07 2.28 12.58
N LEU A 46 16.05 1.42 12.74
CA LEU A 46 14.67 1.78 12.47
C LEU A 46 14.21 2.86 13.46
N SER A 47 14.20 4.11 13.00
CA SER A 47 13.74 5.26 13.78
C SER A 47 12.22 5.23 13.98
N ASN A 48 11.73 5.99 14.97
CA ASN A 48 10.29 6.15 15.20
C ASN A 48 9.59 6.72 13.95
N GLU A 49 10.21 7.69 13.28
CA GLU A 49 9.68 8.27 12.04
C GLU A 49 9.58 7.23 10.92
N ASN A 50 10.63 6.42 10.73
CA ASN A 50 10.62 5.35 9.74
C ASN A 50 9.57 4.28 10.08
N MET A 51 9.35 4.00 11.36
CA MET A 51 8.28 3.09 11.79
C MET A 51 6.90 3.62 11.37
N ILE A 52 6.62 4.91 11.65
CA ILE A 52 5.35 5.54 11.27
C ILE A 52 5.18 5.51 9.74
N ILE A 53 6.21 5.89 8.99
CA ILE A 53 6.18 5.87 7.51
C ILE A 53 5.91 4.46 7.00
N ASN A 54 6.62 3.46 7.52
CA ASN A 54 6.44 2.09 7.07
C ASN A 54 5.06 1.54 7.42
N GLU A 55 4.46 1.93 8.54
CA GLU A 55 3.10 1.53 8.89
C GLU A 55 2.04 2.21 8.02
N LEU A 56 2.24 3.47 7.62
CA LEU A 56 1.40 4.13 6.60
C LEU A 56 1.50 3.42 5.24
N ILE A 57 2.72 3.04 4.84
CA ILE A 57 2.94 2.27 3.60
C ILE A 57 2.28 0.90 3.71
N ARG A 58 2.50 0.19 4.83
CA ARG A 58 1.92 -1.14 5.08
C ARG A 58 0.40 -1.10 4.98
N GLU A 59 -0.25 -0.13 5.63
CA GLU A 59 -1.70 0.06 5.56
C GLU A 59 -2.18 0.30 4.13
N TYR A 60 -1.48 1.14 3.36
CA TYR A 60 -1.76 1.36 1.94
C TYR A 60 -1.63 0.07 1.11
N LEU A 61 -0.55 -0.70 1.30
CA LEU A 61 -0.32 -1.96 0.58
C LEU A 61 -1.41 -2.99 0.91
N ASP A 62 -1.78 -3.11 2.19
CA ASP A 62 -2.79 -4.07 2.65
C ASP A 62 -4.19 -3.71 2.12
N PHE A 63 -4.53 -2.41 2.11
CA PHE A 63 -5.77 -1.91 1.53
C PHE A 63 -5.89 -2.25 0.03
N ASN A 64 -4.83 -1.99 -0.75
CA ASN A 64 -4.77 -2.25 -2.19
C ASN A 64 -4.43 -3.71 -2.55
N LYS A 65 -4.45 -4.63 -1.58
CA LYS A 65 -4.21 -6.07 -1.75
C LYS A 65 -2.81 -6.44 -2.25
N TYR A 66 -1.82 -5.59 -2.03
CA TYR A 66 -0.41 -5.83 -2.35
C TYR A 66 0.29 -6.69 -1.28
N LYS A 67 -0.31 -7.85 -0.96
CA LYS A 67 0.08 -8.72 0.17
C LYS A 67 1.55 -9.16 0.13
N TYR A 68 2.10 -9.41 -1.06
CA TYR A 68 3.49 -9.84 -1.21
C TYR A 68 4.47 -8.71 -0.93
N SER A 69 4.18 -7.51 -1.42
CA SER A 69 4.99 -6.33 -1.16
C SER A 69 4.98 -5.96 0.32
N SER A 70 3.81 -6.02 0.96
CA SER A 70 3.65 -5.82 2.41
C SER A 70 4.50 -6.82 3.21
N SER A 71 4.48 -8.10 2.84
CA SER A 71 5.31 -9.13 3.47
C SER A 71 6.81 -8.89 3.32
N VAL A 72 7.25 -8.41 2.15
CA VAL A 72 8.66 -8.11 1.89
C VAL A 72 9.08 -6.88 2.68
N LEU A 73 8.26 -5.81 2.69
CA LEU A 73 8.52 -4.60 3.46
C LEU A 73 8.74 -4.91 4.94
N VAL A 74 7.85 -5.70 5.55
CA VAL A 74 7.96 -6.07 6.98
C VAL A 74 9.23 -6.89 7.26
N ALA A 75 9.60 -7.79 6.35
CA ALA A 75 10.81 -8.59 6.49
C ALA A 75 12.08 -7.74 6.33
N GLU A 76 12.10 -6.87 5.33
CA GLU A 76 13.26 -6.03 5.04
C GLU A 76 13.44 -4.94 6.10
N SER A 77 12.38 -4.25 6.52
CA SER A 77 12.49 -3.14 7.48
C SER A 77 12.85 -3.59 8.90
N GLY A 78 12.65 -4.87 9.22
CA GLY A 78 12.80 -5.39 10.58
C GLY A 78 11.68 -4.93 11.52
N GLN A 79 10.58 -4.36 11.00
CA GLN A 79 9.47 -3.91 11.83
C GLN A 79 8.64 -5.08 12.38
N PRO A 80 7.90 -4.88 13.49
CA PRO A 80 7.04 -5.91 14.04
C PRO A 80 5.99 -6.43 13.03
N LYS A 81 5.74 -7.74 13.07
CA LYS A 81 4.67 -8.35 12.26
C LYS A 81 3.28 -7.90 12.68
N SER A 82 3.11 -7.47 13.93
CA SER A 82 1.86 -6.82 14.35
C SER A 82 1.86 -5.38 13.84
N PRO A 83 0.80 -4.92 13.18
CA PRO A 83 0.67 -3.52 12.82
C PRO A 83 0.54 -2.65 14.08
N LEU A 84 0.92 -1.38 13.96
CA LEU A 84 0.64 -0.37 14.98
C LEU A 84 -0.86 -0.04 15.01
N ASP A 85 -1.32 0.41 16.17
CA ASP A 85 -2.70 0.85 16.31
C ASP A 85 -2.95 2.11 15.47
N ARG A 86 -4.05 2.10 14.73
CA ARG A 86 -4.41 3.21 13.85
C ARG A 86 -4.71 4.48 14.63
N GLU A 87 -5.34 4.35 15.80
CA GLU A 87 -5.60 5.52 16.66
C GLU A 87 -4.30 6.14 17.18
N PHE A 88 -3.26 5.33 17.40
CA PHE A 88 -1.94 5.84 17.73
C PHE A 88 -1.36 6.63 16.56
N LEU A 89 -1.39 6.07 15.34
CA LEU A 89 -0.88 6.75 14.14
C LEU A 89 -1.60 8.07 13.86
N SER A 90 -2.94 8.12 13.99
CA SER A 90 -3.69 9.34 13.74
C SER A 90 -3.44 10.43 14.79
N LYS A 91 -3.25 10.04 16.06
CA LYS A 91 -2.84 10.98 17.12
C LYS A 91 -1.43 11.52 16.89
N GLU A 92 -0.47 10.65 16.59
CA GLU A 92 0.94 11.02 16.39
C GLU A 92 1.10 11.97 15.18
N LEU A 93 0.32 11.75 14.12
CA LEU A 93 0.32 12.59 12.92
C LEU A 93 -0.63 13.78 13.01
N ASN A 94 -1.33 13.95 14.14
CA ASN A 94 -2.36 14.98 14.36
C ASN A 94 -3.44 15.02 13.24
N ILE A 95 -3.83 13.84 12.76
CA ILE A 95 -4.85 13.66 11.73
C ILE A 95 -6.21 13.49 12.40
N ARG A 96 -7.18 14.32 12.01
CA ARG A 96 -8.57 14.16 12.45
C ARG A 96 -9.32 13.25 11.49
N GLU A 97 -9.72 12.09 11.98
CA GLU A 97 -10.50 11.13 11.21
C GLU A 97 -12.01 11.29 11.46
N ASP A 98 -12.79 11.36 10.39
CA ASP A 98 -14.24 11.13 10.39
C ASP A 98 -14.58 9.68 9.97
N TYR A 99 -15.87 9.34 10.01
CA TYR A 99 -16.37 8.00 9.66
C TYR A 99 -15.92 7.53 8.26
N ARG A 100 -15.75 8.45 7.31
CA ARG A 100 -15.35 8.13 5.92
C ARG A 100 -13.84 8.02 5.76
N SER A 101 -13.05 8.75 6.55
CA SER A 101 -11.59 8.55 6.53
C SER A 101 -11.15 7.25 7.18
N LYS A 102 -11.95 6.69 8.09
CA LYS A 102 -11.65 5.40 8.73
C LYS A 102 -11.75 4.20 7.77
N SER A 103 -12.46 4.32 6.65
CA SER A 103 -12.60 3.25 5.66
C SER A 103 -11.44 3.18 4.65
N VAL A 104 -10.54 4.18 4.64
CA VAL A 104 -9.41 4.27 3.72
C VAL A 104 -8.08 4.41 4.47
N PRO A 105 -6.92 4.14 3.84
CA PRO A 105 -5.62 4.37 4.46
C PRO A 105 -5.41 5.83 4.88
N LEU A 106 -4.73 6.07 6.01
CA LEU A 106 -4.39 7.41 6.50
C LEU A 106 -3.64 8.22 5.45
N LEU A 107 -2.78 7.56 4.66
CA LEU A 107 -2.03 8.17 3.57
C LEU A 107 -2.93 8.89 2.54
N TYR A 108 -4.13 8.36 2.28
CA TYR A 108 -5.08 8.99 1.36
C TYR A 108 -5.63 10.29 1.96
N GLY A 109 -5.88 10.31 3.26
CA GLY A 109 -6.29 11.52 4.00
C GLY A 109 -5.22 12.60 3.96
N ILE A 110 -3.95 12.23 4.21
CA ILE A 110 -2.80 13.16 4.18
C ILE A 110 -2.69 13.83 2.81
N ILE A 111 -2.68 13.05 1.73
CA ILE A 111 -2.56 13.56 0.35
C ILE A 111 -3.76 14.46 0.02
N SER A 112 -4.97 14.03 0.39
CA SER A 112 -6.19 14.79 0.15
C SER A 112 -6.17 16.16 0.83
N ASN A 113 -5.64 16.24 2.04
CA ASN A 113 -5.51 17.51 2.76
C ASN A 113 -4.46 18.41 2.10
N TYR A 114 -3.28 17.89 1.81
CA TYR A 114 -2.18 18.64 1.18
C TYR A 114 -2.57 19.19 -0.21
N LEU A 115 -3.26 18.40 -1.02
CA LEU A 115 -3.73 18.82 -2.35
C LEU A 115 -4.85 19.87 -2.29
N ARG A 116 -5.55 20.02 -1.16
CA ARG A 116 -6.55 21.08 -0.95
C ARG A 116 -5.89 22.38 -0.53
N GLU A 117 -4.97 22.32 0.42
CA GLU A 117 -4.23 23.49 0.93
C GLU A 117 -3.44 24.19 -0.17
N ASN A 118 -2.90 23.44 -1.13
CA ASN A 118 -2.13 23.98 -2.25
C ASN A 118 -2.97 24.37 -3.49
N ARG A 119 -4.30 24.35 -3.44
CA ARG A 119 -5.11 24.91 -4.54
C ARG A 119 -5.18 26.43 -4.42
N PRO A 120 -4.80 27.20 -5.46
CA PRO A 120 -5.04 28.63 -5.46
C PRO A 120 -6.53 28.88 -5.30
N SER A 121 -6.88 29.74 -4.34
CA SER A 121 -8.24 30.06 -3.91
C SER A 121 -9.15 30.40 -5.10
N SER A 122 -9.87 29.41 -5.60
CA SER A 122 -11.01 29.60 -6.49
C SER A 122 -12.26 29.64 -5.62
N PRO A 123 -13.03 30.73 -5.60
CA PRO A 123 -14.21 30.85 -4.76
C PRO A 123 -15.36 30.09 -5.43
N SER A 124 -15.38 28.76 -5.32
CA SER A 124 -16.60 27.94 -5.44
C SER A 124 -16.25 26.45 -5.40
N ARG A 125 -17.10 25.70 -4.68
CA ARG A 125 -17.06 24.26 -4.42
C ARG A 125 -16.06 23.83 -3.35
N GLN A 126 -16.44 24.11 -2.10
CA GLN A 126 -16.16 23.22 -0.98
C GLN A 126 -16.73 21.84 -1.32
N ARG A 127 -15.91 20.96 -1.91
CA ARG A 127 -16.24 19.53 -1.91
C ARG A 127 -15.99 19.04 -0.48
N PRO A 128 -17.01 18.51 0.23
CA PRO A 128 -16.82 18.03 1.60
C PRO A 128 -15.70 17.00 1.66
N HIS A 129 -15.03 16.88 2.81
CA HIS A 129 -13.98 15.91 3.10
C HIS A 129 -14.32 14.51 2.53
N GLY A 130 -15.59 14.12 2.67
CA GLY A 130 -16.12 12.87 2.15
C GLY A 130 -16.26 12.73 0.63
N ALA A 131 -16.13 13.76 -0.21
CA ALA A 131 -16.43 13.65 -1.64
C ALA A 131 -15.30 13.00 -2.46
N PHE A 132 -14.03 13.21 -2.08
CA PHE A 132 -12.89 12.53 -2.71
C PHE A 132 -12.81 11.07 -2.26
N LEU A 133 -13.01 10.84 -0.96
CA LEU A 133 -13.08 9.49 -0.39
C LEU A 133 -14.26 8.70 -0.95
N GLN A 134 -15.42 9.34 -1.12
CA GLN A 134 -16.60 8.73 -1.75
C GLN A 134 -16.37 8.42 -3.23
N GLN A 135 -15.56 9.23 -3.93
CA GLN A 135 -15.17 8.92 -5.29
C GLN A 135 -14.23 7.70 -5.32
N LEU A 136 -13.24 7.64 -4.45
CA LEU A 136 -12.36 6.47 -4.33
C LEU A 136 -13.11 5.21 -3.90
N GLU A 137 -14.02 5.29 -2.92
CA GLU A 137 -14.90 4.18 -2.52
C GLU A 137 -15.75 3.70 -3.70
N SER A 138 -16.35 4.63 -4.46
CA SER A 138 -17.13 4.26 -5.66
C SER A 138 -16.29 3.64 -6.77
N GLU A 139 -15.05 4.10 -6.95
CA GLU A 139 -14.10 3.55 -7.92
C GLU A 139 -13.56 2.18 -7.47
N LEU A 140 -13.46 1.91 -6.16
CA LEU A 140 -13.07 0.62 -5.60
C LEU A 140 -14.19 -0.43 -5.65
N ASP A 141 -15.45 0.00 -5.58
CA ASP A 141 -16.63 -0.86 -5.77
C ASP A 141 -16.85 -1.22 -7.26
N THR A 142 -16.21 -0.51 -8.19
CA THR A 142 -16.19 -0.88 -9.60
C THR A 142 -14.95 -1.75 -9.87
N GLU A 143 -15.10 -2.95 -10.44
CA GLU A 143 -13.98 -3.85 -10.79
C GLU A 143 -13.07 -3.33 -11.94
N GLN A 144 -12.72 -2.04 -11.95
CA GLN A 144 -11.79 -1.47 -12.94
C GLN A 144 -10.52 -1.00 -12.24
N GLY A 145 -9.40 -1.58 -12.68
CA GLY A 145 -8.06 -1.38 -12.13
C GLY A 145 -7.53 0.07 -12.23
N PRO A 146 -6.30 0.31 -11.73
CA PRO A 146 -5.90 1.63 -11.28
C PRO A 146 -5.74 2.65 -12.42
N PHE A 147 -6.10 3.87 -12.05
CA PHE A 147 -5.98 5.16 -12.74
C PHE A 147 -4.79 5.26 -13.71
N VAL A 148 -5.06 5.29 -15.03
CA VAL A 148 -4.11 5.82 -16.02
C VAL A 148 -4.10 7.34 -15.85
N VAL A 149 -3.04 7.86 -15.24
CA VAL A 149 -2.78 9.30 -15.22
C VAL A 149 -2.58 9.75 -16.67
N MET A 150 -3.62 10.36 -17.25
CA MET A 150 -3.55 11.04 -18.54
C MET A 150 -2.49 12.14 -18.43
N GLY A 151 -1.31 11.85 -18.99
CA GLY A 151 -0.23 12.81 -19.14
C GLY A 151 -0.74 14.06 -19.83
N GLY A 152 -0.64 15.19 -19.12
CA GLY A 152 -0.91 16.50 -19.67
C GLY A 152 0.03 16.75 -20.86
N LYS A 153 -0.57 16.97 -22.02
CA LYS A 153 0.13 17.56 -23.17
C LYS A 153 0.62 18.95 -22.76
N ARG A 154 1.92 19.19 -22.92
CA ARG A 154 2.43 20.50 -23.29
C ARG A 154 2.37 20.63 -24.80
#